data_AF-B0E1H3-F1
#
_entry.id   AF-B0E1H3-F1
#
_cell.length_a   1.000
_cell.length_b   1.000
_cell.length_c   1.000
_cell.angle_alpha   90.00
_cell.angle_beta   90.00
_cell.angle_gamma   90.00
#
_symmetry.space_group_name_H-M   'P 1'
#
loop_
_entity.id
_entity.type
_entity.pdbx_description
1 polymer ?
#
loop_
_entity_poly.entity_id
_entity_poly.type
_entity_poly.pdbx_seq_one_letter_code
_entity_poly.pdbx_strand_id
1 'polypeptide(L)'
;MRIWYIEKSRVHKPKEVKVRSMNWNFRMVAAVLKKKEVKEAQGILSTDGRIKFGTFQAGLNYVLEKMGEDEKEELKDIAIKWNSEGPPAEEKQRLSEKWAMKFCWTFAEKAWKQFGGRVYIFWGSWDTNGSLTVSKFDFNAEFGRGTSYRDIAHEGPMTDVTWGKYLQQCYDVEENPCTLPSPA
;
A
#
# COMPACT_ATOMS: atom_id res chain seq x y z
N MET A 1 29.64 -3.17 13.13
CA MET A 1 28.20 -3.04 12.80
C MET A 1 27.84 -1.56 12.89
N ARG A 2 27.59 -0.88 11.76
CA ARG A 2 27.15 0.54 11.79
C ARG A 2 25.64 0.55 12.01
N ILE A 3 25.23 0.91 13.22
CA ILE A 3 23.84 1.11 13.59
C ILE A 3 23.51 2.58 13.28
N TRP A 4 22.60 2.83 12.34
CA TRP A 4 22.12 4.18 12.05
C TRP A 4 21.10 4.59 13.11
N TYR A 5 21.56 5.19 14.21
CA TYR A 5 20.69 5.99 15.07
C TYR A 5 20.45 7.34 14.38
N ILE A 6 19.20 7.65 14.03
CA ILE A 6 18.82 9.04 13.70
C ILE A 6 18.54 9.74 15.03
N GLU A 7 19.59 10.27 15.65
CA GLU A 7 19.45 11.25 16.73
C GLU A 7 19.36 12.66 16.11
N LYS A 8 18.26 13.35 16.42
CA LYS A 8 17.77 14.60 15.78
C LYS A 8 18.89 15.63 15.57
N SER A 9 19.40 15.74 14.34
CA SER A 9 20.43 16.71 13.98
C SER A 9 19.99 17.54 12.78
N ARG A 10 19.62 18.80 13.06
CA ARG A 10 19.20 19.90 12.15
C ARG A 10 18.08 19.53 11.16
N VAL A 11 16.96 20.26 11.25
CA VAL A 11 15.82 20.16 10.32
C VAL A 11 16.25 20.63 8.92
N HIS A 12 17.02 19.80 8.22
CA HIS A 12 17.05 19.84 6.78
C HIS A 12 15.64 19.47 6.36
N LYS A 13 14.92 20.36 5.65
CA LYS A 13 13.66 19.96 5.02
C LYS A 13 14.00 18.71 4.19
N PRO A 14 13.46 17.53 4.53
CA PRO A 14 13.78 16.34 3.76
C PRO A 14 13.39 16.66 2.32
N LYS A 15 14.32 16.48 1.37
CA LYS A 15 13.93 16.46 -0.05
C LYS A 15 12.76 15.49 -0.12
N GLU A 16 11.62 15.93 -0.64
CA GLU A 16 10.45 15.07 -0.80
C GLU A 16 10.88 13.88 -1.66
N VAL A 17 11.15 12.76 -1.00
CA VAL A 17 11.30 11.49 -1.67
C VAL A 17 9.89 11.16 -2.14
N LYS A 18 9.60 11.44 -3.41
CA LYS A 18 8.37 11.00 -4.07
C LYS A 18 8.42 9.49 -4.19
N VAL A 19 8.12 8.78 -3.11
CA VAL A 19 7.66 7.39 -3.19
C VAL A 19 6.48 7.46 -4.15
N ARG A 20 6.49 6.65 -5.23
CA ARG A 20 5.38 6.60 -6.20
C ARG A 20 4.09 6.27 -5.44
N SER A 21 3.39 7.31 -5.02
CA SER A 21 2.11 7.26 -4.34
C SER A 21 1.02 6.98 -5.36
N MET A 22 -0.15 6.62 -4.87
CA MET A 22 -1.35 6.56 -5.70
C MET A 22 -1.59 7.94 -6.31
N ASN A 23 -1.52 8.03 -7.64
CA ASN A 23 -1.74 9.27 -8.37
C ASN A 23 -3.24 9.41 -8.67
N TRP A 24 -3.94 10.25 -7.91
CA TRP A 24 -5.34 10.56 -8.10
C TRP A 24 -5.54 11.27 -9.44
N ASN A 25 -6.57 10.86 -10.16
CA ASN A 25 -7.08 11.56 -11.34
C ASN A 25 -8.58 11.85 -11.17
N PHE A 26 -9.12 12.73 -12.00
CA PHE A 26 -10.52 13.15 -11.90
C PHE A 26 -11.52 11.99 -11.95
N ARG A 27 -11.22 10.90 -12.68
CA ARG A 27 -12.07 9.70 -12.75
C ARG A 27 -12.09 8.94 -11.43
N MET A 28 -10.94 8.85 -10.75
CA MET A 28 -10.84 8.25 -9.41
C MET A 28 -11.58 9.09 -8.38
N VAL A 29 -11.46 10.42 -8.47
CA VAL A 29 -12.21 11.33 -7.60
C VAL A 29 -13.71 11.20 -7.84
N ALA A 30 -14.16 11.15 -9.11
CA ALA A 30 -15.55 10.93 -9.47
C ALA A 30 -16.07 9.60 -8.91
N ALA A 31 -15.28 8.52 -9.02
CA ALA A 31 -15.65 7.22 -8.47
C ALA A 31 -15.91 7.24 -6.95
N VAL A 32 -15.26 8.16 -6.23
CA VAL A 32 -15.46 8.35 -4.78
C VAL A 32 -16.63 9.30 -4.52
N LEU A 33 -16.59 10.53 -5.05
CA LEU A 33 -17.58 11.56 -4.74
C LEU A 33 -18.96 11.29 -5.35
N LYS A 34 -19.00 10.71 -6.54
CA LYS A 34 -20.21 10.41 -7.31
C LYS A 34 -20.63 8.95 -7.20
N LYS A 35 -20.16 8.23 -6.18
CA LYS A 35 -20.38 6.78 -6.00
C LYS A 35 -21.85 6.36 -6.03
N LYS A 36 -22.76 7.20 -5.51
CA LYS A 36 -24.22 6.95 -5.54
C LYS A 36 -24.76 7.03 -6.98
N GLU A 37 -24.46 8.11 -7.68
CA GLU A 37 -24.84 8.32 -9.09
C GLU A 37 -24.29 7.20 -10.00
N VAL A 38 -23.06 6.75 -9.75
CA VAL A 38 -22.46 5.61 -10.48
C VAL A 38 -23.23 4.31 -10.24
N LYS A 39 -23.69 4.05 -9.00
CA LYS A 39 -24.51 2.87 -8.68
C LYS A 39 -25.90 2.95 -9.31
N GLU A 40 -26.51 4.13 -9.34
CA GLU A 40 -27.80 4.35 -10.00
C GLU A 40 -27.69 4.13 -11.51
N ALA A 41 -26.66 4.72 -12.14
CA ALA A 41 -26.34 4.49 -13.55
C ALA A 41 -26.11 3.00 -13.84
N GLN A 42 -25.42 2.29 -12.96
CA GLN A 42 -25.21 0.85 -13.07
C GLN A 42 -26.54 0.07 -13.06
N GLY A 43 -27.47 0.44 -12.19
CA GLY A 43 -28.81 -0.14 -12.15
C GLY A 43 -29.56 0.06 -13.47
N ILE A 44 -29.62 1.31 -13.95
CA ILE A 44 -30.29 1.66 -15.22
C ILE A 44 -29.71 0.87 -16.39
N LEU A 45 -28.38 0.81 -16.51
CA LEU A 45 -27.70 0.11 -17.61
C LEU A 45 -27.93 -1.41 -17.58
N SER A 46 -28.12 -1.97 -16.39
CA SER A 46 -28.42 -3.40 -16.21
C SER A 46 -29.88 -3.72 -16.54
N THR A 47 -30.82 -2.82 -16.21
CA THR A 47 -32.25 -2.98 -16.52
C THR A 47 -32.56 -2.75 -18.00
N ASP A 48 -31.91 -1.78 -18.65
CA ASP A 48 -32.13 -1.44 -20.07
C ASP A 48 -31.51 -2.47 -21.04
N GLY A 49 -30.95 -3.58 -20.54
CA GLY A 49 -30.36 -4.64 -21.36
C GLY A 49 -29.09 -4.25 -22.12
N ARG A 50 -28.62 -2.99 -22.03
CA ARG A 50 -27.42 -2.48 -22.70
C ARG A 50 -26.16 -3.22 -22.27
N ILE A 51 -26.11 -3.72 -21.03
CA ILE A 51 -24.99 -4.50 -20.52
C ILE A 51 -25.53 -5.62 -19.62
N LYS A 52 -25.30 -6.89 -20.00
CA LYS A 52 -25.72 -8.08 -19.22
C LYS A 52 -25.17 -8.10 -17.79
N PHE A 53 -24.06 -7.41 -17.56
CA PHE A 53 -23.45 -7.17 -16.26
C PHE A 53 -22.98 -5.72 -16.22
N GLY A 54 -23.85 -4.76 -15.89
CA GLY A 54 -23.45 -3.37 -15.72
C GLY A 54 -22.31 -3.30 -14.71
N THR A 55 -21.08 -3.09 -15.18
CA THR A 55 -19.92 -2.99 -14.29
C THR A 55 -19.91 -1.60 -13.65
N PHE A 56 -19.31 -1.47 -12.47
CA PHE A 56 -19.11 -0.16 -11.85
C PHE A 56 -18.41 0.82 -12.81
N GLN A 57 -17.50 0.32 -13.65
CA GLN A 57 -16.80 1.11 -14.66
C GLN A 57 -17.72 1.62 -15.76
N ALA A 58 -18.71 0.83 -16.19
CA ALA A 58 -19.72 1.28 -17.15
C ALA A 58 -20.61 2.39 -16.57
N GLY A 59 -21.04 2.25 -15.31
CA GLY A 59 -21.76 3.32 -14.60
C GLY A 59 -20.91 4.59 -14.46
N LEU A 60 -19.63 4.45 -14.15
CA LEU A 60 -18.70 5.59 -14.06
C LEU A 60 -18.53 6.29 -15.39
N ASN A 61 -18.37 5.55 -16.49
CA ASN A 61 -18.28 6.14 -17.83
C ASN A 61 -19.55 6.92 -18.17
N TYR A 62 -20.72 6.34 -17.92
CA TYR A 62 -22.00 6.98 -18.18
C TYR A 62 -22.18 8.29 -17.40
N VAL A 63 -21.79 8.30 -16.11
CA VAL A 63 -21.81 9.53 -15.30
C VAL A 63 -20.84 10.55 -15.92
N LEU A 64 -19.60 10.16 -16.20
CA LEU A 64 -18.59 11.08 -16.76
C LEU A 64 -18.96 11.64 -18.14
N GLU A 65 -19.65 10.87 -18.99
CA GLU A 65 -20.12 11.32 -20.31
C GLU A 65 -21.23 12.38 -20.21
N LYS A 66 -22.02 12.33 -19.14
CA LYS A 66 -23.09 13.30 -18.88
C LYS A 66 -22.61 14.57 -18.18
N MET A 67 -21.41 14.53 -17.60
CA MET A 67 -20.85 15.68 -16.89
C MET A 67 -20.40 16.76 -17.87
N GLY A 68 -20.68 18.02 -17.49
CA GLY A 68 -20.16 19.19 -18.19
C GLY A 68 -18.63 19.30 -18.06
N GLU A 69 -18.01 20.13 -18.90
CA GLU A 69 -16.56 20.36 -18.80
C GLU A 69 -16.17 21.06 -17.50
N ASP A 70 -17.00 22.00 -17.01
CA ASP A 70 -16.75 22.70 -15.74
C ASP A 70 -16.71 21.71 -14.56
N GLU A 71 -17.66 20.77 -14.48
CA GLU A 71 -17.68 19.76 -13.41
C GLU A 71 -16.48 18.81 -13.50
N LYS A 72 -16.02 18.48 -14.71
CA LYS A 72 -14.81 17.67 -14.90
C LYS A 72 -13.56 18.43 -14.44
N GLU A 73 -13.52 19.75 -14.66
CA GLU A 73 -12.41 20.59 -14.21
C GLU A 73 -12.36 20.67 -12.68
N GLU A 74 -13.51 20.84 -12.01
CA GLU A 74 -13.58 20.77 -10.55
C GLU A 74 -13.04 19.45 -10.00
N LEU A 75 -13.37 18.33 -10.64
CA LEU A 75 -12.83 17.01 -10.25
C LEU A 75 -11.31 16.89 -10.47
N LYS A 76 -10.74 17.56 -11.47
CA LYS A 76 -9.29 17.61 -11.67
C LYS A 76 -8.63 18.42 -10.56
N ASP A 77 -9.19 19.57 -10.19
CA ASP A 77 -8.69 20.40 -9.09
C ASP A 77 -8.70 19.63 -7.77
N ILE A 78 -9.77 18.89 -7.50
CA ILE A 78 -9.85 18.00 -6.33
C ILE A 78 -8.79 16.90 -6.41
N ALA A 79 -8.54 16.31 -7.59
CA ALA A 79 -7.51 15.30 -7.75
C ALA A 79 -6.11 15.87 -7.46
N ILE A 80 -5.81 17.08 -7.93
CA ILE A 80 -4.56 17.80 -7.61
C ILE A 80 -4.44 17.99 -6.10
N LYS A 81 -5.51 18.45 -5.45
CA LYS A 81 -5.55 18.62 -4.00
C LYS A 81 -5.30 17.30 -3.26
N TRP A 82 -5.98 16.21 -3.65
CA TRP A 82 -5.82 14.90 -3.02
C TRP A 82 -4.43 14.29 -3.25
N ASN A 83 -3.77 14.61 -4.37
CA ASN A 83 -2.37 14.22 -4.58
C ASN A 83 -1.40 14.96 -3.66
N SER A 84 -1.72 16.19 -3.27
CA SER A 84 -0.90 17.00 -2.37
C SER A 84 -1.17 16.71 -0.88
N GLU A 85 -2.44 16.63 -0.50
CA GLU A 85 -2.88 16.57 0.92
C GLU A 85 -3.36 15.17 1.35
N GLY A 86 -3.57 14.28 0.37
CA GLY A 86 -4.29 13.02 0.54
C GLY A 86 -5.81 13.19 0.46
N PRO A 87 -6.55 12.08 0.28
CA PRO A 87 -8.00 12.11 0.22
C PRO A 87 -8.63 12.34 1.62
N PRO A 88 -9.95 12.55 1.71
CA PRO A 88 -10.69 12.65 2.96
C PRO A 88 -10.49 11.43 3.87
N ALA A 89 -10.74 11.61 5.17
CA ALA A 89 -10.52 10.57 6.17
C ALA A 89 -11.29 9.27 5.87
N GLU A 90 -12.56 9.36 5.50
CA GLU A 90 -13.39 8.20 5.13
C GLU A 90 -12.76 7.38 3.99
N GLU A 91 -12.24 8.08 2.97
CA GLU A 91 -11.58 7.40 1.84
C GLU A 91 -10.22 6.83 2.25
N LYS A 92 -9.46 7.48 3.15
CA LYS A 92 -8.23 6.92 3.74
C LYS A 92 -8.52 5.62 4.49
N GLN A 93 -9.57 5.58 5.31
CA GLN A 93 -10.00 4.38 6.04
C GLN A 93 -10.35 3.24 5.08
N ARG A 94 -11.21 3.53 4.09
CA ARG A 94 -11.63 2.56 3.06
C ARG A 94 -10.44 2.03 2.24
N LEU A 95 -9.49 2.89 1.90
CA LEU A 95 -8.27 2.48 1.20
C LEU A 95 -7.37 1.62 2.08
N SER A 96 -7.26 1.93 3.37
CA SER A 96 -6.48 1.13 4.30
C SER A 96 -7.03 -0.29 4.39
N GLU A 97 -8.32 -0.46 4.68
CA GLU A 97 -8.97 -1.78 4.76
C GLU A 97 -8.78 -2.61 3.48
N LYS A 98 -8.95 -1.98 2.31
CA LYS A 98 -8.95 -2.69 1.04
C LYS A 98 -7.54 -2.96 0.49
N TRP A 99 -6.60 -2.04 0.72
CA TRP A 99 -5.33 -2.01 -0.01
C TRP A 99 -4.09 -2.00 0.86
N ALA A 100 -4.16 -1.83 2.19
CA ALA A 100 -2.98 -1.74 3.05
C ALA A 100 -2.04 -2.94 2.89
N MET A 101 -2.57 -4.16 2.90
CA MET A 101 -1.76 -5.38 2.72
C MET A 101 -1.04 -5.38 1.37
N LYS A 102 -1.75 -5.09 0.27
CA LYS A 102 -1.15 -5.05 -1.07
C LYS A 102 -0.10 -3.95 -1.18
N PHE A 103 -0.35 -2.79 -0.58
CA PHE A 103 0.60 -1.70 -0.52
C PHE A 103 1.87 -2.11 0.25
N CYS A 104 1.72 -2.69 1.43
CA CYS A 104 2.82 -3.17 2.26
C CYS A 104 3.64 -4.26 1.53
N TRP A 105 2.98 -5.18 0.83
CA TRP A 105 3.64 -6.17 -0.03
C TRP A 105 4.50 -5.49 -1.09
N THR A 106 3.92 -4.59 -1.89
CA THR A 106 4.66 -3.89 -2.96
C THR A 106 5.82 -3.05 -2.41
N PHE A 107 5.65 -2.45 -1.24
CA PHE A 107 6.73 -1.73 -0.56
C PHE A 107 7.86 -2.69 -0.17
N ALA A 108 7.55 -3.81 0.49
CA ALA A 108 8.53 -4.81 0.89
C ALA A 108 9.26 -5.43 -0.31
N GLU A 109 8.52 -5.77 -1.37
CA GLU A 109 9.09 -6.28 -2.61
C GLU A 109 10.06 -5.30 -3.25
N LYS A 110 9.71 -4.00 -3.29
CA LYS A 110 10.61 -2.96 -3.83
C LYS A 110 11.83 -2.75 -2.94
N ALA A 111 11.66 -2.75 -1.62
CA ALA A 111 12.76 -2.66 -0.67
C ALA A 111 13.78 -3.78 -0.92
N TRP A 112 13.28 -5.00 -1.11
CA TRP A 112 14.12 -6.15 -1.45
C TRP A 112 14.78 -6.01 -2.83
N LYS A 113 13.98 -5.89 -3.91
CA LYS A 113 14.51 -5.92 -5.28
C LYS A 113 15.47 -4.77 -5.61
N GLN A 114 15.28 -3.60 -5.01
CA GLN A 114 16.07 -2.40 -5.33
C GLN A 114 17.24 -2.18 -4.38
N PHE A 115 17.11 -2.61 -3.12
CA PHE A 115 18.08 -2.29 -2.08
C PHE A 115 18.59 -3.51 -1.31
N GLY A 116 18.14 -4.72 -1.65
CA GLY A 116 18.39 -5.93 -0.86
C GLY A 116 17.81 -5.86 0.54
N GLY A 117 16.89 -4.92 0.80
CA GLY A 117 16.41 -4.62 2.15
C GLY A 117 15.25 -5.52 2.56
N ARG A 118 15.37 -6.13 3.74
CA ARG A 118 14.27 -6.81 4.43
C ARG A 118 13.52 -5.85 5.35
N VAL A 119 12.20 -5.99 5.42
CA VAL A 119 11.34 -5.08 6.19
C VAL A 119 10.34 -5.84 7.05
N TYR A 120 10.01 -5.26 8.21
CA TYR A 120 8.91 -5.69 9.06
C TYR A 120 8.03 -4.48 9.35
N ILE A 121 6.74 -4.55 9.01
CA ILE A 121 5.88 -3.36 8.97
C ILE A 121 4.86 -3.45 10.09
N PHE A 122 4.91 -2.49 11.01
CA PHE A 122 3.82 -2.22 11.94
C PHE A 122 2.87 -1.22 11.27
N TRP A 123 1.64 -1.65 11.03
CA TRP A 123 0.61 -0.85 10.40
C TRP A 123 -0.50 -0.53 11.40
N GLY A 124 -0.86 0.75 11.49
CA GLY A 124 -1.98 1.22 12.30
C GLY A 124 -2.86 2.14 11.46
N SER A 125 -4.17 1.88 11.45
CA SER A 125 -5.13 2.74 10.77
C SER A 125 -6.51 2.65 11.40
N TRP A 126 -7.26 3.74 11.32
CA TRP A 126 -8.70 3.68 11.56
C TRP A 126 -9.39 2.93 10.42
N ASP A 127 -10.33 2.07 10.78
CA ASP A 127 -11.24 1.41 9.86
C ASP A 127 -12.46 2.30 9.57
N THR A 128 -13.34 1.86 8.67
CA THR A 128 -14.55 2.58 8.26
C THR A 128 -15.63 2.63 9.35
N ASN A 129 -15.51 1.80 10.40
CA ASN A 129 -16.34 1.85 11.59
C ASN A 129 -15.77 2.77 12.68
N GLY A 130 -14.63 3.43 12.42
CA GLY A 130 -13.94 4.29 13.38
C GLY A 130 -13.19 3.51 14.47
N SER A 131 -12.90 2.22 14.25
CA SER A 131 -12.10 1.39 15.15
C SER A 131 -10.63 1.37 14.74
N LEU A 132 -9.73 1.33 15.72
CA LEU A 132 -8.30 1.24 15.47
C LEU A 132 -7.93 -0.19 15.05
N THR A 133 -7.48 -0.34 13.82
CA THR A 133 -6.87 -1.58 13.33
C THR A 133 -5.35 -1.51 13.51
N VAL A 134 -4.78 -2.53 14.13
CA VAL A 134 -3.33 -2.73 14.26
C VAL A 134 -2.96 -4.03 13.58
N SER A 135 -1.96 -4.00 12.71
CA SER A 135 -1.50 -5.17 11.96
C SER A 135 0.03 -5.18 11.89
N LYS A 136 0.59 -6.39 11.76
CA LYS A 136 2.01 -6.60 11.51
C LYS A 136 2.14 -7.36 10.21
N PHE A 137 2.89 -6.81 9.26
CA PHE A 137 3.15 -7.47 7.99
C PHE A 137 4.61 -7.89 7.90
N ASP A 138 4.80 -9.17 7.62
CA ASP A 138 6.08 -9.80 7.36
C ASP A 138 5.95 -10.61 6.07
N PHE A 139 6.71 -10.20 5.06
CA PHE A 139 6.74 -10.85 3.75
C PHE A 139 8.14 -11.40 3.44
N ASN A 140 9.04 -11.46 4.41
CA ASN A 140 10.44 -11.78 4.14
C ASN A 140 10.64 -13.22 3.65
N ALA A 141 9.75 -14.14 4.03
CA ALA A 141 9.72 -15.52 3.52
C ALA A 141 9.39 -15.60 2.02
N GLU A 142 8.73 -14.59 1.48
CA GLU A 142 8.27 -14.53 0.08
C GLU A 142 9.36 -13.98 -0.85
N PHE A 143 10.47 -13.47 -0.29
CA PHE A 143 11.53 -12.79 -1.03
C PHE A 143 12.90 -13.41 -0.78
N GLY A 144 13.52 -13.93 -1.85
CA GLY A 144 14.83 -14.57 -1.80
C GLY A 144 14.81 -15.92 -1.08
N ARG A 145 15.86 -16.23 -0.31
CA ARG A 145 15.90 -17.40 0.58
C ARG A 145 15.53 -17.02 2.03
N GLY A 146 14.73 -15.97 2.18
CA GLY A 146 14.34 -15.47 3.49
C GLY A 146 13.40 -16.42 4.22
N THR A 147 13.34 -16.25 5.53
CA THR A 147 12.34 -16.86 6.41
C THR A 147 11.54 -15.75 7.08
N SER A 148 10.37 -16.07 7.62
CA SER A 148 9.60 -15.13 8.44
C SER A 148 10.40 -14.81 9.70
N TYR A 149 10.35 -13.57 10.15
CA TYR A 149 10.94 -13.16 11.42
C TYR A 149 10.39 -14.00 12.57
N ARG A 150 9.09 -14.33 12.54
CA ARG A 150 8.43 -15.12 13.60
C ARG A 150 8.91 -16.57 13.66
N ASP A 151 9.42 -17.11 12.56
CA ASP A 151 9.89 -18.49 12.53
C ASP A 151 11.29 -18.62 13.16
N ILE A 152 12.05 -17.53 13.18
CA ILE A 152 13.41 -17.47 13.75
C ILE A 152 13.39 -16.92 15.19
N ALA A 153 12.68 -15.81 15.40
CA ALA A 153 12.58 -15.17 16.70
C ALA A 153 11.40 -15.79 17.46
N HIS A 154 11.67 -16.89 18.16
CA HIS A 154 10.72 -17.46 19.11
C HIS A 154 10.33 -16.41 20.18
N GLU A 155 9.03 -16.30 20.41
CA GLU A 155 8.31 -15.56 21.46
C GLU A 155 9.06 -14.41 22.17
N GLY A 156 8.65 -13.18 21.86
CA GLY A 156 9.11 -11.97 22.56
C GLY A 156 8.77 -10.71 21.77
N PRO A 157 8.87 -9.52 22.40
CA PRO A 157 8.74 -8.26 21.67
C PRO A 157 9.84 -8.15 20.60
N MET A 158 9.50 -7.66 19.42
CA MET A 158 10.51 -7.29 18.43
C MET A 158 11.32 -6.11 18.97
N THR A 159 12.64 -6.27 19.01
CA THR A 159 13.61 -5.24 19.39
C THR A 159 14.64 -5.09 18.28
N ASP A 160 15.40 -4.00 18.29
CA ASP A 160 16.51 -3.82 17.34
C ASP A 160 17.53 -4.96 17.41
N VAL A 161 17.74 -5.53 18.61
CA VAL A 161 18.65 -6.66 18.83
C VAL A 161 18.14 -7.94 18.17
N THR A 162 16.88 -8.29 18.40
CA THR A 162 16.28 -9.50 17.84
C THR A 162 16.11 -9.37 16.32
N TRP A 163 15.76 -8.17 15.84
CA TRP A 163 15.71 -7.85 14.42
C TRP A 163 17.09 -7.95 13.74
N GLY A 164 18.14 -7.38 14.36
CA GLY A 164 19.50 -7.45 13.83
C GLY A 164 20.04 -8.89 13.74
N LYS A 165 19.75 -9.72 14.75
CA LYS A 165 20.12 -11.16 14.73
C LYS A 165 19.42 -11.91 13.59
N TYR A 166 18.11 -11.68 13.42
CA TYR A 166 17.35 -12.24 12.32
C TYR A 166 17.95 -11.84 10.95
N LEU A 167 18.24 -10.54 10.76
CA LEU A 167 18.82 -10.06 9.52
C LEU A 167 20.18 -10.70 9.23
N GLN A 168 21.05 -10.78 10.24
CA GLN A 168 22.36 -11.43 10.11
C GLN A 168 22.20 -12.86 9.58
N GLN A 169 21.29 -13.65 10.17
CA GLN A 169 21.03 -15.02 9.70
C GLN A 169 20.51 -15.07 8.27
N CYS A 170 19.57 -14.19 7.90
CA CYS A 170 19.05 -14.15 6.54
C CYS A 170 20.15 -13.86 5.50
N TYR A 171 21.06 -12.93 5.80
CA TYR A 171 22.12 -12.56 4.86
C TYR A 171 23.30 -13.55 4.88
N ASP A 172 23.65 -14.14 6.03
CA ASP A 172 24.69 -15.16 6.13
C ASP A 172 24.35 -16.41 5.31
N VAL A 173 23.06 -16.77 5.25
CA VAL A 173 22.55 -17.87 4.41
C VAL A 173 22.60 -17.52 2.92
N GLU A 174 22.52 -16.23 2.57
CA GLU A 174 22.59 -15.76 1.17
C GLU A 174 24.04 -15.65 0.66
N GLU A 175 25.02 -15.33 1.52
CA GLU A 175 26.44 -15.20 1.14
C GLU A 175 27.20 -16.55 1.06
N ASN A 176 26.64 -17.65 1.58
CA ASN A 176 27.26 -18.99 1.51
C ASN A 176 26.53 -19.92 0.53
N PRO A 177 26.89 -19.94 -0.77
CA PRO A 177 26.22 -20.78 -1.76
C PRO A 177 26.56 -22.29 -1.68
N CYS A 178 27.46 -22.73 -0.78
CA CYS A 178 27.94 -24.11 -0.79
C CYS A 178 28.24 -24.68 0.61
N THR A 179 27.22 -25.29 1.23
CA THR A 179 27.41 -26.44 2.11
C THR A 179 26.34 -27.47 1.76
N LEU A 180 26.47 -28.09 0.60
CA LEU A 180 25.97 -29.45 0.44
C LEU A 180 26.93 -30.37 1.21
N PRO A 181 26.42 -31.33 2.01
CA PRO A 181 27.30 -32.29 2.66
C PRO A 181 28.04 -33.10 1.58
N SER A 182 29.35 -33.21 1.73
CA SER A 182 30.14 -34.14 0.92
C SER A 182 29.56 -35.55 1.09
N PRO A 183 29.25 -36.27 0.01
CA PRO A 183 28.80 -37.65 0.15
C PRO A 183 29.96 -38.48 0.73
N ALA A 184 29.63 -39.27 1.75
CA ALA A 184 30.44 -40.41 2.20
C ALA A 184 30.10 -41.63 1.35
#